data_AF-A0A959Y6L2-F1
#
_entry.id   AF-A0A959Y6L2-F1
#
_cell.length_a   1.000
_cell.length_b   1.000
_cell.length_c   1.000
_cell.angle_alpha   90.00
_cell.angle_beta   90.00
_cell.angle_gamma   90.00
#
_symmetry.space_group_name_H-M   'P 1'
#
loop_
_entity.id
_entity.type
_entity.pdbx_description
1 polymer ?
#
loop_
_entity_poly.entity_id
_entity_poly.type
_entity_poly.pdbx_seq_one_letter_code
_entity_poly.pdbx_strand_id
1 'polypeptide(L)'
;MRKLPMILLLGACSGASEGDLCERHFEPYPDLIGQRVRTEQNAALLDAMEPYAEGDLAEAAKALQPYVDRHPREVEARFHLAVSLLGSGQPYDAELQLDFVEQDPRRVFRDETEWYSLLCLVCSGQRDRAVAGAKKLAGRKDHRYSGAAARLLKDLEGA
;
A
#
# COMPACT_ATOMS: atom_id res chain seq x y z
N MET A 1 -14.87 -8.83 58.80
CA MET A 1 -13.90 -8.89 57.67
C MET A 1 -14.53 -8.21 56.46
N ARG A 2 -14.05 -7.03 56.09
CA ARG A 2 -14.65 -6.17 55.05
C ARG A 2 -13.73 -6.22 53.83
N LYS A 3 -14.15 -6.90 52.75
CA LYS A 3 -13.39 -6.97 51.50
C LYS A 3 -13.70 -5.73 50.66
N LEU A 4 -12.69 -4.92 50.38
CA LEU A 4 -12.76 -3.77 49.49
C LEU A 4 -12.56 -4.26 48.05
N PRO A 5 -13.40 -3.90 47.06
CA PRO A 5 -13.11 -4.19 45.68
C PRO A 5 -12.17 -3.12 45.14
N MET A 6 -10.97 -3.54 44.76
CA MET A 6 -10.01 -2.72 44.03
C MET A 6 -10.44 -2.68 42.57
N ILE A 7 -11.07 -1.59 42.17
CA ILE A 7 -11.44 -1.32 40.77
C ILE A 7 -10.17 -0.79 40.09
N LEU A 8 -9.54 -1.64 39.27
CA LEU A 8 -8.55 -1.21 38.29
C LEU A 8 -9.29 -0.53 37.13
N LEU A 9 -9.18 0.80 37.06
CA LEU A 9 -9.50 1.58 35.86
C LEU A 9 -8.28 1.53 34.93
N LEU A 10 -8.30 0.63 33.95
CA LEU A 10 -7.41 0.72 32.80
C LEU A 10 -7.92 1.85 31.90
N GLY A 11 -7.27 3.00 31.97
CA GLY A 11 -7.43 4.07 31.01
C GLY A 11 -6.88 3.62 29.66
N ALA A 12 -7.77 3.27 28.73
CA ALA A 12 -7.45 3.18 27.32
C ALA A 12 -7.27 4.61 26.79
N CYS A 13 -6.03 5.11 26.82
CA CYS A 13 -5.64 6.16 25.90
C CYS A 13 -5.63 5.53 24.51
N SER A 14 -6.72 5.70 23.76
CA SER A 14 -6.81 5.31 22.36
C SER A 14 -5.93 6.23 21.52
N GLY A 15 -4.62 5.99 21.55
CA GLY A 15 -3.74 6.42 20.46
C GLY A 15 -4.15 5.65 19.20
N ALA A 16 -4.21 6.34 18.06
CA ALA A 16 -4.48 5.71 16.77
C ALA A 16 -3.47 4.59 16.56
N SER A 17 -3.93 3.34 16.44
CA SER A 17 -3.05 2.23 16.15
C SER A 17 -2.48 2.36 14.73
N GLU A 18 -1.34 1.74 14.47
CA GLU A 18 -0.72 1.78 13.13
C GLU A 18 -1.63 1.20 12.04
N GLY A 19 -2.50 0.24 12.39
CA GLY A 19 -3.54 -0.26 11.50
C GLY A 19 -4.56 0.80 11.07
N ASP A 20 -4.98 1.66 11.99
CA ASP A 20 -5.86 2.80 11.71
C ASP A 20 -5.15 3.85 10.82
N LEU A 21 -3.83 4.03 10.98
CA LEU A 21 -3.05 4.89 10.06
C LEU A 21 -2.95 4.31 8.65
N CYS A 22 -2.71 3.01 8.52
CA CYS A 22 -2.68 2.33 7.24
C CYS A 22 -3.99 2.51 6.48
N GLU A 23 -5.13 2.17 7.10
CA GLU A 23 -6.45 2.26 6.49
C GLU A 23 -6.82 3.69 6.07
N ARG A 24 -6.44 4.70 6.86
CA ARG A 24 -6.76 6.11 6.54
C ARG A 24 -5.96 6.69 5.38
N HIS A 25 -4.74 6.20 5.15
CA HIS A 25 -3.82 6.77 4.15
C HIS A 25 -3.66 5.89 2.91
N PHE A 26 -4.14 4.65 2.95
CA PHE A 26 -4.19 3.78 1.78
C PHE A 26 -5.40 4.12 0.91
N GLU A 27 -5.14 4.32 -0.37
CA GLU A 27 -6.14 4.37 -1.43
C GLU A 27 -5.64 3.46 -2.56
N PRO A 28 -6.50 2.59 -3.15
CA PRO A 28 -6.10 1.83 -4.33
C PRO A 28 -5.69 2.75 -5.46
N TYR A 29 -4.64 2.37 -6.18
CA TYR A 29 -4.20 3.10 -7.37
C TYR A 29 -5.29 3.03 -8.46
N PRO A 30 -5.52 4.09 -9.25
CA PRO A 30 -6.50 4.05 -10.32
C PRO A 30 -6.26 2.88 -11.28
N ASP A 31 -7.33 2.18 -11.65
CA ASP A 31 -7.25 1.13 -12.66
C ASP A 31 -7.02 1.74 -14.05
N LEU A 32 -5.78 1.64 -14.52
CA LEU A 32 -5.34 2.05 -15.86
C LEU A 32 -5.27 0.87 -16.85
N ILE A 33 -5.64 -0.34 -16.42
CA ILE A 33 -5.53 -1.57 -17.20
C ILE A 33 -6.91 -2.08 -17.62
N GLY A 34 -7.88 -2.17 -16.72
CA GLY A 34 -9.20 -2.76 -16.96
C GLY A 34 -10.02 -2.05 -18.04
N GLN A 35 -9.70 -0.78 -18.34
CA GLN A 35 -10.34 -0.01 -19.41
C GLN A 35 -9.74 -0.23 -20.80
N ARG A 36 -8.67 -1.02 -20.93
CA ARG A 36 -8.03 -1.29 -22.22
C ARG A 36 -8.95 -2.14 -23.10
N VAL A 37 -8.91 -1.90 -24.41
CA VAL A 37 -9.60 -2.77 -25.37
C VAL A 37 -9.03 -4.18 -25.25
N ARG A 38 -9.90 -5.16 -25.04
CA ARG A 38 -9.53 -6.57 -24.96
C ARG A 38 -9.04 -7.07 -26.32
N THR A 39 -7.88 -7.73 -26.29
CA THR A 39 -7.28 -8.47 -27.40
C THR A 39 -6.88 -9.86 -26.91
N GLU A 40 -6.51 -10.75 -27.83
CA GLU A 40 -5.99 -12.07 -27.45
C GLU A 40 -4.71 -11.96 -26.59
N GLN A 41 -3.89 -10.93 -26.81
CA GLN A 41 -2.62 -10.75 -26.12
C GLN A 41 -2.78 -10.26 -24.68
N ASN A 42 -3.77 -9.42 -24.38
CA ASN A 42 -4.00 -8.86 -23.04
C ASN A 42 -5.16 -9.52 -22.29
N ALA A 43 -5.86 -10.48 -22.91
CA ALA A 43 -7.02 -11.15 -22.33
C ALA A 43 -6.75 -11.64 -20.90
N ALA A 44 -5.64 -12.33 -20.68
CA ALA A 44 -5.27 -12.88 -19.37
C ALA A 44 -4.95 -11.79 -18.32
N LEU A 45 -4.42 -10.64 -18.75
CA LEU A 45 -4.17 -9.51 -17.85
C LEU A 45 -5.49 -8.87 -17.42
N LEU A 46 -6.40 -8.67 -18.38
CA LEU A 46 -7.72 -8.08 -18.09
C LEU A 46 -8.53 -8.99 -17.16
N ASP A 47 -8.48 -10.31 -17.37
CA ASP A 47 -9.14 -11.28 -16.49
C ASP A 47 -8.53 -11.24 -15.07
N ALA A 48 -7.21 -11.06 -14.96
CA ALA A 48 -6.53 -10.91 -13.67
C ALA A 48 -6.83 -9.58 -12.96
N MET A 49 -7.18 -8.53 -13.71
CA MET A 49 -7.50 -7.20 -13.20
C MET A 49 -8.99 -7.02 -12.84
N GLU A 50 -9.86 -7.95 -13.24
CA GLU A 50 -11.30 -7.87 -12.96
C GLU A 50 -11.60 -7.68 -11.47
N PRO A 51 -11.03 -8.47 -10.53
CA PRO A 51 -11.30 -8.26 -9.10
C PRO A 51 -10.77 -6.91 -8.58
N TYR A 52 -9.69 -6.40 -9.19
CA TYR A 52 -9.15 -5.08 -8.84
C TYR A 52 -10.14 -3.97 -9.19
N ALA A 53 -10.76 -4.05 -10.37
CA ALA A 53 -11.78 -3.11 -10.82
C ALA A 53 -13.04 -3.15 -9.95
N GLU A 54 -13.34 -4.30 -9.34
CA GLU A 54 -14.44 -4.48 -8.37
C GLU A 54 -14.08 -4.02 -6.95
N GLY A 55 -12.81 -3.71 -6.69
CA GLY A 55 -12.30 -3.36 -5.36
C GLY A 55 -12.00 -4.55 -4.46
N ASP A 56 -12.10 -5.79 -4.95
CA ASP A 56 -11.67 -6.99 -4.22
C ASP A 56 -10.15 -7.17 -4.36
N LEU A 57 -9.42 -6.45 -3.50
CA LEU A 57 -7.96 -6.45 -3.52
C LEU A 57 -7.34 -7.80 -3.12
N ALA A 58 -8.06 -8.63 -2.35
CA ALA A 58 -7.56 -9.95 -1.97
C ALA A 58 -7.63 -10.92 -3.14
N GLU A 59 -8.77 -10.98 -3.85
CA GLU A 59 -8.88 -11.81 -5.05
C GLU A 59 -8.03 -11.24 -6.19
N ALA A 60 -7.88 -9.92 -6.29
CA ALA A 60 -6.98 -9.28 -7.27
C ALA A 60 -5.52 -9.73 -7.08
N ALA A 61 -5.01 -9.75 -5.85
CA ALA A 61 -3.66 -10.23 -5.57
C ALA A 61 -3.47 -11.69 -6.02
N LYS A 62 -4.44 -12.55 -5.70
CA LYS A 62 -4.44 -13.96 -6.08
C LYS A 62 -4.52 -14.16 -7.60
N ALA A 63 -5.28 -13.34 -8.32
CA ALA A 63 -5.42 -13.41 -9.77
C ALA A 63 -4.19 -12.86 -10.51
N LEU A 64 -3.60 -11.77 -10.01
CA LEU A 64 -2.44 -11.11 -10.61
C LEU A 64 -1.12 -11.85 -10.40
N GLN A 65 -0.94 -12.52 -9.26
CA GLN A 65 0.30 -13.26 -8.95
C GLN A 65 0.73 -14.21 -10.08
N PRO A 66 -0.10 -15.18 -10.53
CA PRO A 66 0.30 -16.10 -11.60
C PRO A 66 0.51 -15.41 -12.95
N TYR A 67 -0.10 -14.25 -13.20
CA TYR A 67 0.18 -13.45 -14.40
C TYR A 67 1.60 -12.86 -14.31
N VAL A 68 1.92 -12.18 -13.21
CA VAL A 68 3.22 -11.54 -12.99
C VAL A 68 4.37 -12.55 -12.99
N ASP A 69 4.14 -13.75 -12.48
CA ASP A 69 5.14 -14.84 -12.50
C ASP A 69 5.50 -15.27 -13.93
N ARG A 70 4.51 -15.32 -14.84
CA ARG A 70 4.72 -15.67 -16.26
C ARG A 70 5.21 -14.48 -17.09
N HIS A 71 4.93 -13.27 -16.64
CA HIS A 71 5.22 -12.02 -17.34
C HIS A 71 6.07 -11.08 -16.47
N PRO A 72 7.31 -11.48 -16.10
CA PRO A 72 8.07 -10.77 -15.07
C PRO A 72 8.46 -9.33 -15.44
N ARG A 73 8.39 -8.96 -16.74
CA ARG A 73 8.67 -7.62 -17.27
C ARG A 73 7.43 -6.71 -17.35
N GLU A 74 6.25 -7.21 -17.05
CA GLU A 74 5.00 -6.44 -17.02
C GLU A 74 4.89 -5.67 -15.70
N VAL A 75 5.61 -4.55 -15.64
CA VAL A 75 5.75 -3.73 -14.43
C VAL A 75 4.42 -3.13 -13.98
N GLU A 76 3.52 -2.78 -14.92
CA GLU A 76 2.20 -2.26 -14.56
C GLU A 76 1.37 -3.32 -13.81
N ALA A 77 1.37 -4.57 -14.28
CA ALA A 77 0.67 -5.67 -13.61
C ALA A 77 1.30 -5.96 -12.23
N ARG A 78 2.64 -5.93 -12.15
CA ARG A 78 3.35 -6.11 -10.87
C ARG A 78 3.04 -4.99 -9.87
N PHE A 79 2.94 -3.74 -10.34
CA PHE A 79 2.57 -2.62 -9.49
C PHE A 79 1.14 -2.78 -8.94
N HIS A 80 0.17 -3.16 -9.77
CA HIS A 80 -1.20 -3.42 -9.29
C HIS A 80 -1.25 -4.62 -8.34
N LEU A 81 -0.42 -5.65 -8.54
CA LEU A 81 -0.26 -6.74 -7.57
C LEU A 81 0.24 -6.21 -6.22
N ALA A 82 1.24 -5.35 -6.20
CA ALA A 82 1.74 -4.75 -4.95
C ALA A 82 0.66 -3.95 -4.22
N VAL A 83 -0.11 -3.13 -4.94
CA VAL A 83 -1.23 -2.35 -4.38
C VAL A 83 -2.32 -3.28 -3.82
N SER A 84 -2.62 -4.37 -4.54
CA SER A 84 -3.59 -5.39 -4.11
C SER A 84 -3.15 -6.11 -2.84
N LEU A 85 -1.86 -6.50 -2.77
CA LEU A 85 -1.26 -7.11 -1.59
C LEU A 85 -1.31 -6.17 -0.39
N LEU A 86 -0.95 -4.89 -0.58
CA LEU A 86 -1.00 -3.92 0.50
C LEU A 86 -2.43 -3.70 1.01
N GLY A 87 -3.38 -3.48 0.10
CA GLY A 87 -4.78 -3.25 0.47
C GLY A 87 -5.52 -4.47 1.02
N SER A 88 -4.97 -5.68 0.82
CA SER A 88 -5.44 -6.92 1.45
C SER A 88 -4.69 -7.27 2.74
N GLY A 89 -3.86 -6.35 3.27
CA GLY A 89 -3.19 -6.52 4.56
C GLY A 89 -1.90 -7.35 4.50
N GLN A 90 -1.25 -7.44 3.34
CA GLN A 90 -0.01 -8.19 3.11
C GLN A 90 1.16 -7.22 2.78
N PRO A 91 1.56 -6.32 3.71
CA PRO A 91 2.49 -5.24 3.41
C PRO A 91 3.91 -5.71 3.09
N TYR A 92 4.35 -6.85 3.65
CA TYR A 92 5.69 -7.39 3.35
C TYR A 92 5.77 -7.95 1.93
N ASP A 93 4.76 -8.68 1.49
CA ASP A 93 4.69 -9.19 0.11
C ASP A 93 4.55 -8.04 -0.88
N ALA A 94 3.81 -6.98 -0.51
CA ALA A 94 3.73 -5.75 -1.30
C ALA A 94 5.09 -5.07 -1.45
N GLU A 95 5.86 -4.90 -0.35
CA GLU A 95 7.22 -4.32 -0.38
C GLU A 95 8.13 -5.10 -1.33
N LEU A 96 8.09 -6.45 -1.29
CA LEU A 96 8.85 -7.30 -2.22
C LEU A 96 8.48 -7.05 -3.69
N GLN A 97 7.19 -6.86 -4.00
CA GLN A 97 6.80 -6.54 -5.38
C GLN A 97 7.23 -5.15 -5.80
N LEU A 98 7.20 -4.17 -4.89
CA LEU A 98 7.63 -2.79 -5.15
C LEU A 98 9.14 -2.70 -5.40
N ASP A 99 9.96 -3.51 -4.75
CA ASP A 99 11.41 -3.58 -5.03
C ASP A 99 11.70 -3.92 -6.50
N PHE A 100 10.93 -4.82 -7.10
CA PHE A 100 11.04 -5.12 -8.53
C PHE A 100 10.57 -3.96 -9.41
N VAL A 101 9.53 -3.24 -9.00
CA VAL A 101 9.03 -2.06 -9.74
C VAL A 101 10.05 -0.93 -9.68
N GLU A 102 10.70 -0.70 -8.54
CA GLU A 102 11.74 0.32 -8.37
C GLU A 102 12.95 0.07 -9.28
N GLN A 103 13.27 -1.19 -9.53
CA GLN A 103 14.38 -1.60 -10.39
C GLN A 103 14.09 -1.44 -11.89
N ASP A 104 12.86 -1.10 -12.30
CA ASP A 104 12.54 -0.89 -13.71
C ASP A 104 13.26 0.35 -14.29
N PRO A 105 14.04 0.20 -15.37
CA PRO A 105 14.85 1.30 -15.91
C PRO A 105 14.03 2.44 -16.52
N ARG A 106 12.76 2.20 -16.88
CA ARG A 106 11.88 3.24 -17.45
C ARG A 106 11.33 4.17 -16.36
N ARG A 107 11.34 3.72 -15.09
CA ARG A 107 10.92 4.50 -13.91
C ARG A 107 9.51 5.11 -14.05
N VAL A 108 8.60 4.40 -14.73
CA VAL A 108 7.24 4.90 -15.04
C VAL A 108 6.40 5.12 -13.77
N PHE A 109 6.66 4.34 -12.71
CA PHE A 109 5.96 4.41 -11.42
C PHE A 109 6.83 4.94 -10.29
N ARG A 110 7.79 5.84 -10.57
CA ARG A 110 8.77 6.26 -9.56
C ARG A 110 8.10 6.80 -8.29
N ASP A 111 7.23 7.80 -8.44
CA ASP A 111 6.60 8.47 -7.30
C ASP A 111 5.59 7.57 -6.59
N GLU A 112 4.87 6.76 -7.38
CA GLU A 112 3.95 5.75 -6.88
C GLU A 112 4.68 4.71 -6.04
N THR A 113 5.77 4.14 -6.55
CA THR A 113 6.54 3.12 -5.85
C THR A 113 7.07 3.67 -4.52
N GLU A 114 7.60 4.90 -4.52
CA GLU A 114 8.07 5.54 -3.28
C GLU A 114 6.93 5.78 -2.28
N TRP A 115 5.73 6.13 -2.75
CA TRP A 115 4.55 6.31 -1.89
C TRP A 115 4.03 4.98 -1.32
N TYR A 116 3.82 3.97 -2.15
CA TYR A 116 3.29 2.68 -1.70
C TYR A 116 4.31 1.92 -0.84
N SER A 117 5.63 2.09 -1.05
CA SER A 117 6.65 1.55 -0.14
C SER A 117 6.59 2.24 1.22
N LEU A 118 6.34 3.55 1.27
CA LEU A 118 6.07 4.25 2.54
C LEU A 118 4.83 3.70 3.23
N LEU A 119 3.74 3.43 2.50
CA LEU A 119 2.55 2.82 3.08
C LEU A 119 2.81 1.39 3.58
N CYS A 120 3.65 0.60 2.90
CA CYS A 120 4.08 -0.71 3.42
C CYS A 120 4.75 -0.58 4.80
N LEU A 121 5.57 0.45 5.03
CA LEU A 121 6.18 0.72 6.34
C LEU A 121 5.14 1.05 7.41
N VAL A 122 4.13 1.86 7.07
CA VAL A 122 3.03 2.21 7.99
C VAL A 122 2.23 0.96 8.34
N CYS A 123 1.78 0.21 7.35
CA CYS A 123 0.94 -0.97 7.51
C CYS A 123 1.66 -2.15 8.20
N SER A 124 3.01 -2.15 8.19
CA SER A 124 3.83 -3.14 8.91
C SER A 124 4.34 -2.66 10.27
N GLY A 125 3.87 -1.50 10.78
CA GLY A 125 4.24 -0.96 12.09
C GLY A 125 5.69 -0.47 12.19
N GLN A 126 6.36 -0.25 11.06
CA GLN A 126 7.77 0.19 11.02
C GLN A 126 7.86 1.71 11.19
N ARG A 127 7.35 2.21 12.33
CA ARG A 127 7.09 3.63 12.57
C ARG A 127 8.29 4.54 12.32
N ASP A 128 9.47 4.22 12.85
CA ASP A 128 10.66 5.08 12.69
C ASP A 128 11.06 5.22 11.22
N ARG A 129 11.00 4.12 10.46
CA ARG A 129 11.24 4.12 9.01
C ARG A 129 10.15 4.91 8.28
N ALA A 130 8.88 4.74 8.68
CA ALA A 130 7.75 5.46 8.11
C ALA A 130 7.87 6.97 8.32
N VAL A 131 8.23 7.43 9.53
CA VAL A 131 8.48 8.87 9.83
C VAL A 131 9.60 9.41 8.94
N ALA A 132 10.73 8.70 8.84
CA ALA A 132 11.85 9.11 7.99
C ALA A 132 11.46 9.19 6.50
N GLY A 133 10.72 8.18 6.01
CA GLY A 133 10.21 8.14 4.64
C GLY A 133 9.21 9.27 4.37
N ALA A 134 8.23 9.48 5.25
CA ALA A 134 7.23 10.53 5.13
C ALA A 134 7.88 11.92 5.11
N LYS A 135 8.85 12.17 5.98
CA LYS A 135 9.64 13.42 5.99
C LYS A 135 10.40 13.64 4.68
N LYS A 136 11.04 12.59 4.14
CA LYS A 136 11.72 12.65 2.85
C LYS A 136 10.75 13.01 1.73
N LEU A 137 9.61 12.33 1.62
CA LEU A 137 8.62 12.58 0.56
C LEU A 137 7.96 13.95 0.69
N ALA A 138 7.58 14.36 1.91
CA ALA A 138 6.96 15.66 2.18
C ALA A 138 7.86 16.84 1.80
N GLY A 139 9.19 16.67 1.87
CA GLY A 139 10.16 17.69 1.48
C GLY A 139 10.34 17.88 -0.03
N ARG A 140 9.85 16.95 -0.87
CA ARG A 140 10.04 16.99 -2.33
C ARG A 140 8.84 17.61 -3.04
N LYS A 141 8.91 18.89 -3.39
CA LYS A 141 7.79 19.65 -4.00
C LYS A 141 7.34 19.13 -5.37
N ASP A 142 8.24 18.46 -6.08
CA ASP A 142 8.01 17.84 -7.39
C ASP A 142 7.35 16.45 -7.30
N HIS A 143 7.32 15.85 -6.11
CA HIS A 143 6.76 14.52 -5.90
C HIS A 143 5.23 14.56 -5.82
N ARG A 144 4.57 13.71 -6.61
CA ARG A 144 3.10 13.60 -6.70
C ARG A 144 2.43 13.43 -5.33
N TYR A 145 3.05 12.67 -4.43
CA TYR A 145 2.50 12.37 -3.11
C TYR A 145 3.04 13.25 -1.98
N SER A 146 3.78 14.33 -2.26
CA SER A 146 4.37 15.18 -1.22
C SER A 146 3.34 15.72 -0.21
N GLY A 147 2.18 16.15 -0.68
CA GLY A 147 1.08 16.62 0.18
C GLY A 147 0.46 15.51 1.03
N ALA A 148 0.32 14.29 0.48
CA ALA A 148 -0.17 13.13 1.21
C ALA A 148 0.84 12.70 2.29
N ALA A 149 2.12 12.63 1.94
CA ALA A 149 3.20 12.35 2.87
C ALA A 149 3.31 13.37 4.00
N ALA A 150 3.05 14.66 3.74
CA ALA A 150 3.03 15.68 4.79
C ALA A 150 1.89 15.47 5.79
N ARG A 151 0.70 15.03 5.32
CA ARG A 151 -0.42 14.66 6.21
C ARG A 151 -0.09 13.41 7.01
N LEU A 152 0.41 12.37 6.36
CA LEU A 152 0.83 11.14 7.02
C LEU A 152 1.92 11.41 8.08
N LEU A 153 2.90 12.27 7.79
CA LEU A 153 3.93 12.64 8.76
C LEU A 153 3.33 13.28 10.03
N LYS A 154 2.38 14.21 9.86
CA LYS A 154 1.70 14.86 10.99
C LYS A 154 0.97 13.83 11.86
N ASP A 155 0.30 12.86 11.24
CA ASP A 155 -0.41 11.81 11.97
C ASP A 155 0.58 10.85 12.66
N LEU A 156 1.68 10.49 12.00
CA LEU A 156 2.76 9.67 12.56
C LEU A 156 3.52 10.36 13.71
N GLU A 157 3.50 11.68 13.81
CA GLU A 157 4.11 12.41 14.93
C GLU A 157 3.11 12.68 16.07
N GLY A 158 1.81 12.61 15.78
CA GLY A 158 0.73 12.84 16.74
C GLY A 158 0.08 11.58 17.34
N ALA A 159 0.31 10.40 16.74
CA ALA A 159 -0.25 9.11 17.17
C ALA A 159 0.46 8.50 18.39
#